data_AF-A0A0C5FSN2-F1
#
_entry.id   AF-A0A0C5FSN2-F1
#
_cell.length_a   1.000
_cell.length_b   1.000
_cell.length_c   1.000
_cell.angle_alpha   90.00
_cell.angle_beta   90.00
_cell.angle_gamma   90.00
#
_symmetry.space_group_name_H-M   'P 1'
#
loop_
_entity.id
_entity.type
_entity.pdbx_description
1 polymer ?
#
loop_
_entity_poly.entity_id
_entity_poly.type
_entity_poly.pdbx_seq_one_letter_code
_entity_poly.pdbx_strand_id
1 'polypeptide(L)'
;MSPGDEHQAAGGYGGTGQTRTRLPEGGGDVYGGARRGGRTSSSRSLVTVVGVVVLLIAAIAFANRGGDASPTATGTADKPETSATAPTGKRPVKAATGGIPTGFAHDRQGAESAAANYSVALGSADMFDKAKRDAILRAVIIPSRVPDVEATLDKAYTPQFNKNVGLNEDGSTPKGYTFVSRTTPVGTKVTEDSADSATVEVWCSGLLGLAGENSTAPVTSSWFTITMELQWSDDGWKIARHSQKAGPTPIPGDDRASGAEEMAKAVQEYGGFTYAR
;
A
#
# COMPACT_ATOMS: atom_id res chain seq x y z
N MET A 1 62.20 -16.70 -27.90
CA MET A 1 63.41 -16.65 -27.04
C MET A 1 63.11 -15.74 -25.88
N SER A 2 63.40 -16.17 -24.65
CA SER A 2 63.43 -15.34 -23.43
C SER A 2 64.78 -15.60 -22.76
N PRO A 3 65.50 -14.58 -22.30
CA PRO A 3 65.74 -14.36 -20.85
C PRO A 3 65.82 -12.83 -20.54
N GLY A 4 65.80 -12.28 -19.33
CA GLY A 4 66.05 -12.74 -17.96
C GLY A 4 66.71 -11.56 -17.20
N ASP A 5 66.29 -11.33 -15.94
CA ASP A 5 66.94 -10.65 -14.79
C ASP A 5 67.35 -9.15 -14.95
N GLU A 6 67.28 -8.25 -13.96
CA GLU A 6 67.89 -8.30 -12.62
C GLU A 6 67.21 -7.36 -11.57
N HIS A 7 67.10 -7.93 -10.36
CA HIS A 7 67.20 -7.40 -8.98
C HIS A 7 67.35 -5.90 -8.64
N GLN A 8 66.53 -5.44 -7.66
CA GLN A 8 67.05 -4.82 -6.42
C GLN A 8 66.05 -4.87 -5.25
N ALA A 9 66.58 -5.14 -4.06
CA ALA A 9 65.88 -5.33 -2.79
C ALA A 9 66.38 -4.31 -1.74
N ALA A 10 65.49 -3.83 -0.87
CA ALA A 10 65.76 -3.32 0.49
C ALA A 10 64.39 -3.08 1.17
N GLY A 11 64.00 -3.82 2.21
CA GLY A 11 64.17 -3.45 3.63
C GLY A 11 63.16 -2.35 4.04
N GLY A 12 62.30 -2.42 5.04
CA GLY A 12 62.08 -3.30 6.18
C GLY A 12 61.14 -2.56 7.16
N TYR A 13 60.45 -3.31 8.01
CA TYR A 13 59.88 -2.92 9.33
C TYR A 13 58.74 -1.86 9.45
N GLY A 14 57.54 -2.37 9.77
CA GLY A 14 56.90 -2.21 11.09
C GLY A 14 56.26 -0.87 11.48
N GLY A 15 54.95 -0.90 11.82
CA GLY A 15 54.35 0.11 12.69
C GLY A 15 52.85 0.32 12.53
N THR A 16 52.04 -0.51 13.20
CA THR A 16 50.59 -0.30 13.37
C THR A 16 50.34 0.86 14.36
N GLY A 17 49.83 1.98 13.87
CA GLY A 17 49.41 3.12 14.69
C GLY A 17 47.97 2.98 15.17
N GLN A 18 47.77 2.39 16.35
CA GLN A 18 46.56 2.54 17.16
C GLN A 18 46.56 3.91 17.86
N THR A 19 45.59 4.76 17.59
CA THR A 19 45.31 5.94 18.42
C THR A 19 44.30 5.59 19.51
N ARG A 20 44.83 5.21 20.68
CA ARG A 20 44.14 5.27 21.96
C ARG A 20 44.15 6.72 22.45
N THR A 21 42.99 7.36 22.57
CA THR A 21 42.85 8.58 23.37
C THR A 21 42.22 8.22 24.70
N ARG A 22 42.94 8.55 25.78
CA ARG A 22 42.61 8.22 27.17
C ARG A 22 41.50 9.10 27.71
N LEU A 23 40.72 8.48 28.60
CA LEU A 23 39.81 9.04 29.58
C LEU A 23 40.60 9.82 30.66
N PRO A 24 40.17 11.00 31.12
CA PRO A 24 40.62 11.57 32.39
C PRO A 24 39.77 11.05 33.56
N GLU A 25 40.46 10.68 34.65
CA GLU A 25 39.90 10.28 35.94
C GLU A 25 39.28 11.46 36.70
N GLY A 26 38.38 11.13 37.63
CA GLY A 26 37.50 12.04 38.35
C GLY A 26 38.12 12.86 39.49
N GLY A 27 37.33 13.81 39.97
CA GLY A 27 37.58 14.58 41.18
C GLY A 27 36.38 15.45 41.56
N GLY A 28 35.67 15.04 42.62
CA GLY A 28 35.11 15.92 43.65
C GLY A 28 33.89 16.80 43.35
N ASP A 29 32.74 16.32 43.82
CA ASP A 29 31.57 16.96 44.45
C ASP A 29 31.52 18.50 44.61
N VAL A 30 30.28 19.05 44.61
CA VAL A 30 29.71 20.06 45.55
C VAL A 30 28.57 20.86 44.87
N TYR A 31 27.32 20.61 45.31
CA TYR A 31 26.10 21.43 45.17
C TYR A 31 25.61 21.86 43.77
N GLY A 32 24.59 21.17 43.25
CA GLY A 32 23.78 21.60 42.11
C GLY A 32 22.29 21.56 42.42
N GLY A 33 21.70 22.73 42.67
CA GLY A 33 20.27 22.91 42.93
C GLY A 33 19.39 23.12 41.68
N ALA A 34 18.09 23.09 41.94
CA ALA A 34 16.98 23.69 41.18
C ALA A 34 16.42 23.01 39.91
N ARG A 35 15.29 22.31 40.13
CA ARG A 35 14.02 22.27 39.36
C ARG A 35 14.00 22.83 37.92
N ARG A 36 13.63 21.99 36.95
CA ARG A 36 12.83 22.42 35.79
C ARG A 36 12.02 21.29 35.14
N GLY A 37 10.69 21.45 35.20
CA GLY A 37 9.75 21.11 34.13
C GLY A 37 9.48 19.64 33.84
N GLY A 38 8.52 19.05 34.55
CA GLY A 38 7.78 17.90 34.05
C GLY A 38 7.08 18.27 32.73
N ARG A 39 7.56 17.70 31.62
CA ARG A 39 6.80 17.68 30.37
C ARG A 39 5.97 16.41 30.37
N THR A 40 4.68 16.63 30.59
CA THR A 40 3.58 15.80 30.14
C THR A 40 3.96 15.04 28.88
N SER A 41 3.98 13.71 28.98
CA SER A 41 3.91 12.84 27.81
C SER A 41 2.60 13.17 27.12
N SER A 42 2.68 13.97 26.06
CA SER A 42 1.58 14.14 25.12
C SER A 42 1.34 12.76 24.53
N SER A 43 0.20 12.17 24.92
CA SER A 43 -0.44 11.10 24.18
C SER A 43 -0.39 11.51 22.70
N ARG A 44 0.46 10.83 21.93
CA ARG A 44 0.44 10.96 20.49
C ARG A 44 -0.97 10.59 20.10
N SER A 45 -1.71 11.58 19.62
CA SER A 45 -3.00 11.41 19.00
C SER A 45 -2.88 10.26 18.01
N LEU A 46 -3.42 9.11 18.40
CA LEU A 46 -3.81 8.05 17.49
C LEU A 46 -4.88 8.69 16.61
N VAL A 47 -4.43 9.36 15.54
CA VAL A 47 -5.28 9.59 14.40
C VAL A 47 -5.63 8.19 13.92
N THR A 48 -6.87 7.80 14.17
CA THR A 48 -7.50 6.64 13.57
C THR A 48 -7.39 6.82 12.06
N VAL A 49 -6.32 6.30 11.46
CA VAL A 49 -6.14 6.26 10.00
C VAL A 49 -7.17 5.26 9.48
N VAL A 50 -8.38 5.76 9.25
CA VAL A 50 -9.37 5.13 8.37
C VAL A 50 -8.98 5.60 6.97
N GLY A 51 -8.01 4.89 6.40
CA GLY A 51 -7.37 5.27 5.14
C GLY A 51 -8.21 4.83 3.97
N VAL A 52 -9.00 5.75 3.44
CA VAL A 52 -9.79 5.58 2.22
C VAL A 52 -8.88 5.16 1.08
N VAL A 53 -8.96 3.88 0.70
CA VAL A 53 -8.04 3.25 -0.26
C VAL A 53 -7.93 4.08 -1.54
N VAL A 54 -9.09 4.53 -2.03
CA VAL A 54 -9.19 5.31 -3.27
C VAL A 54 -8.70 6.75 -3.14
N LEU A 55 -8.84 7.40 -1.98
CA LEU A 55 -8.34 8.77 -1.80
C LEU A 55 -6.82 8.81 -1.84
N LEU A 56 -6.15 7.79 -1.28
CA LEU A 56 -4.70 7.70 -1.34
C LEU A 56 -4.21 7.34 -2.74
N ILE A 57 -4.89 6.44 -3.45
CA ILE A 57 -4.59 6.16 -4.87
C ILE A 57 -4.73 7.45 -5.70
N ALA A 58 -5.81 8.20 -5.49
CA ALA A 58 -6.01 9.50 -6.12
C ALA A 58 -4.93 10.51 -5.72
N ALA A 59 -4.65 10.66 -4.43
CA ALA A 59 -3.62 11.56 -3.94
C ALA A 59 -2.21 11.21 -4.46
N ILE A 60 -1.87 9.93 -4.60
CA ILE A 60 -0.59 9.48 -5.17
C ILE A 60 -0.55 9.75 -6.68
N ALA A 61 -1.64 9.49 -7.40
CA ALA A 61 -1.76 9.87 -8.81
C ALA A 61 -1.56 11.39 -9.00
N PHE A 62 -2.07 12.21 -8.07
CA PHE A 62 -1.81 13.66 -8.06
C PHE A 62 -0.41 14.04 -7.58
N ALA A 63 0.18 13.33 -6.61
CA ALA A 63 1.54 13.58 -6.14
C ALA A 63 2.57 13.28 -7.23
N ASN A 64 2.30 12.32 -8.10
CA ASN A 64 3.11 12.09 -9.31
C ASN A 64 2.98 13.22 -10.35
N ARG A 65 2.13 14.24 -10.11
CA ARG A 65 1.95 15.45 -10.93
C ARG A 65 2.80 16.64 -10.43
N GLY A 66 3.44 16.57 -9.26
CA GLY A 66 4.26 17.65 -8.71
C GLY A 66 5.28 17.15 -7.67
N GLY A 67 6.55 17.48 -7.87
CA GLY A 67 7.69 16.94 -7.09
C GLY A 67 7.78 17.38 -5.62
N ASP A 68 8.58 16.56 -4.92
CA ASP A 68 9.23 16.71 -3.61
C ASP A 68 8.41 16.64 -2.30
N ALA A 69 8.57 15.52 -1.58
CA ALA A 69 9.41 15.44 -0.37
C ALA A 69 9.37 14.00 0.19
N SER A 70 10.52 13.31 0.21
CA SER A 70 10.67 12.02 0.88
C SER A 70 11.22 12.22 2.31
N PRO A 71 10.61 11.65 3.35
CA PRO A 71 11.27 11.51 4.64
C PRO A 71 12.21 10.30 4.59
N THR A 72 13.48 10.51 4.93
CA THR A 72 14.45 9.43 5.12
C THR A 72 14.15 8.72 6.44
N ALA A 73 13.73 7.46 6.38
CA ALA A 73 13.63 6.59 7.56
C ALA A 73 14.88 5.71 7.65
N THR A 74 15.71 5.95 8.66
CA THR A 74 16.78 5.04 9.08
C THR A 74 16.22 4.10 10.15
N GLY A 75 16.02 2.84 9.80
CA GLY A 75 15.64 1.79 10.73
C GLY A 75 16.38 0.50 10.40
N THR A 76 17.17 0.00 11.35
CA THR A 76 17.77 -1.33 11.30
C THR A 76 16.64 -2.35 11.39
N ALA A 77 16.39 -3.10 10.31
CA ALA A 77 15.33 -4.12 10.28
C ALA A 77 15.90 -5.48 10.69
N ASP A 78 15.34 -6.07 11.74
CA ASP A 78 15.41 -7.52 11.95
C ASP A 78 14.77 -8.22 10.74
N LYS A 79 15.44 -9.26 10.23
CA LYS A 79 15.04 -9.98 9.01
C LYS A 79 13.72 -10.73 9.28
N PRO A 80 12.60 -10.38 8.62
CA PRO A 80 11.37 -11.14 8.74
C PRO A 80 11.52 -12.46 7.98
N GLU A 81 11.14 -13.57 8.61
CA GLU A 81 10.87 -14.84 7.92
C GLU A 81 9.68 -14.60 6.97
N THR A 82 9.97 -14.34 5.70
CA THR A 82 8.95 -14.16 4.66
C THR A 82 8.70 -15.51 4.00
N SER A 83 7.53 -16.10 4.22
CA SER A 83 7.08 -17.20 3.35
C SER A 83 6.74 -16.59 1.99
N ALA A 84 7.48 -16.97 0.94
CA ALA A 84 7.14 -16.59 -0.43
C ALA A 84 5.69 -16.97 -0.76
N THR A 85 5.03 -16.20 -1.63
CA THR A 85 3.69 -16.53 -2.16
C THR A 85 3.75 -17.88 -2.89
N ALA A 86 3.46 -18.98 -2.20
CA ALA A 86 3.39 -20.30 -2.78
C ALA A 86 2.00 -20.52 -3.43
N PRO A 87 1.90 -21.37 -4.48
CA PRO A 87 0.61 -21.81 -4.99
C PRO A 87 -0.22 -22.40 -3.85
N THR A 88 -1.44 -21.92 -3.67
CA THR A 88 -2.30 -22.37 -2.55
C THR A 88 -2.69 -23.85 -2.72
N GLY A 89 -2.70 -24.36 -3.95
CA GLY A 89 -3.22 -25.70 -4.27
C GLY A 89 -4.73 -25.84 -4.03
N LYS A 90 -5.41 -24.76 -3.65
CA LYS A 90 -6.85 -24.70 -3.41
C LYS A 90 -7.57 -24.32 -4.70
N ARG A 91 -8.80 -24.82 -4.86
CA ARG A 91 -9.66 -24.42 -5.97
C ARG A 91 -10.13 -22.98 -5.72
N PRO A 92 -10.20 -22.14 -6.77
CA PRO A 92 -10.86 -20.84 -6.67
C PRO A 92 -12.28 -21.00 -6.12
N VAL A 93 -12.68 -20.09 -5.25
CA VAL A 93 -14.06 -20.06 -4.77
C VAL A 93 -15.00 -19.76 -5.93
N LYS A 94 -16.16 -20.43 -5.94
CA LYS A 94 -17.19 -20.22 -6.97
C LYS A 94 -18.30 -19.25 -6.54
N ALA A 95 -18.40 -19.01 -5.23
CA ALA A 95 -19.38 -18.10 -4.68
C ALA A 95 -18.89 -16.65 -4.81
N ALA A 96 -19.84 -15.73 -5.03
CA ALA A 96 -19.55 -14.31 -5.05
C ALA A 96 -20.76 -13.53 -4.53
N THR A 97 -20.48 -12.41 -3.84
CA THR A 97 -21.48 -11.44 -3.42
C THR A 97 -21.19 -10.12 -4.11
N GLY A 98 -22.10 -9.67 -4.98
CA GLY A 98 -21.87 -8.45 -5.76
C GLY A 98 -20.66 -8.51 -6.69
N GLY A 99 -20.32 -9.71 -7.20
CA GLY A 99 -19.15 -9.94 -8.06
C GLY A 99 -17.83 -10.08 -7.30
N ILE A 100 -17.83 -9.93 -5.97
CA ILE A 100 -16.66 -10.13 -5.12
C ILE A 100 -16.62 -11.59 -4.66
N PRO A 101 -15.54 -12.34 -4.86
CA PRO A 101 -15.44 -13.73 -4.42
C PRO A 101 -15.64 -13.89 -2.91
N THR A 102 -16.35 -14.94 -2.51
CA THR A 102 -16.66 -15.27 -1.11
C THR A 102 -16.47 -16.77 -0.82
N GLY A 103 -16.44 -17.15 0.46
CA GLY A 103 -16.27 -18.54 0.87
C GLY A 103 -14.82 -19.03 0.87
N PHE A 104 -13.87 -18.13 1.14
CA PHE A 104 -12.47 -18.49 1.35
C PHE A 104 -12.32 -19.42 2.56
N ALA A 105 -11.30 -20.27 2.55
CA ALA A 105 -11.05 -21.21 3.64
C ALA A 105 -10.82 -20.48 4.99
N HIS A 106 -11.26 -21.10 6.09
CA HIS A 106 -10.97 -20.61 7.44
C HIS A 106 -9.54 -20.96 7.85
N ASP A 107 -8.57 -20.40 7.14
CA ASP A 107 -7.15 -20.56 7.41
C ASP A 107 -6.37 -19.32 6.93
N ARG A 108 -5.07 -19.31 7.21
CA ARG A 108 -4.15 -18.25 6.80
C ARG A 108 -4.18 -17.97 5.29
N GLN A 109 -4.25 -19.02 4.47
CA GLN A 109 -4.26 -18.85 3.01
C GLN A 109 -5.58 -18.25 2.52
N GLY A 110 -6.70 -18.62 3.14
CA GLY A 110 -8.00 -18.04 2.87
C GLY A 110 -8.07 -16.58 3.28
N ALA A 111 -7.42 -16.19 4.39
CA ALA A 111 -7.31 -14.79 4.79
C ALA A 111 -6.53 -13.96 3.76
N GLU A 112 -5.40 -14.48 3.26
CA GLU A 112 -4.63 -13.81 2.21
C GLU A 112 -5.40 -13.69 0.89
N SER A 113 -6.13 -14.76 0.53
CA SER A 113 -6.99 -14.76 -0.66
C SER A 113 -8.12 -13.76 -0.53
N ALA A 114 -8.75 -13.67 0.64
CA ALA A 114 -9.76 -12.66 0.94
C ALA A 114 -9.19 -11.25 0.81
N ALA A 115 -8.06 -10.96 1.47
CA ALA A 115 -7.41 -9.65 1.41
C ALA A 115 -7.06 -9.21 -0.03
N ALA A 116 -6.52 -10.12 -0.84
CA ALA A 116 -6.19 -9.84 -2.25
C ALA A 116 -7.43 -9.53 -3.09
N ASN A 117 -8.54 -10.25 -2.89
CA ASN A 117 -9.78 -9.99 -3.63
C ASN A 117 -10.50 -8.72 -3.13
N TYR A 118 -10.44 -8.44 -1.83
CA TYR A 118 -11.03 -7.24 -1.26
C TYR A 118 -10.28 -5.98 -1.67
N SER A 119 -8.96 -6.03 -1.87
CA SER A 119 -8.20 -4.87 -2.37
C SER A 119 -8.58 -4.51 -3.82
N VAL A 120 -8.85 -5.51 -4.66
CA VAL A 120 -9.37 -5.28 -6.02
C VAL A 120 -10.73 -4.57 -5.96
N ALA A 121 -11.65 -5.06 -5.12
CA ALA A 121 -12.98 -4.47 -4.98
C ALA A 121 -12.94 -3.03 -4.43
N LEU A 122 -12.17 -2.80 -3.37
CA LEU A 122 -12.03 -1.49 -2.72
C LEU A 122 -11.29 -0.45 -3.56
N GLY A 123 -10.56 -0.87 -4.59
CA GLY A 123 -9.84 0.00 -5.52
C GLY A 123 -10.42 -0.01 -6.93
N SER A 124 -11.70 -0.36 -7.06
CA SER A 124 -12.43 -0.40 -8.34
C SER A 124 -13.17 0.91 -8.64
N ALA A 125 -13.51 1.11 -9.92
CA ALA A 125 -14.34 2.25 -10.35
C ALA A 125 -15.71 2.28 -9.69
N ASP A 126 -16.24 1.12 -9.27
CA ASP A 126 -17.54 1.02 -8.61
C ASP A 126 -17.56 1.71 -7.23
N MET A 127 -16.40 1.98 -6.63
CA MET A 127 -16.32 2.76 -5.38
C MET A 127 -16.71 4.23 -5.56
N PHE A 128 -16.70 4.76 -6.79
CA PHE A 128 -17.11 6.14 -7.11
C PHE A 128 -18.62 6.28 -7.32
N ASP A 129 -19.34 5.17 -7.50
CA ASP A 129 -20.80 5.14 -7.47
C ASP A 129 -21.25 4.81 -6.04
N LYS A 130 -22.07 5.67 -5.41
CA LYS A 130 -22.45 5.47 -4.02
C LYS A 130 -23.19 4.15 -3.78
N ALA A 131 -24.14 3.79 -4.63
CA ALA A 131 -24.95 2.59 -4.42
C ALA A 131 -24.08 1.33 -4.54
N LYS A 132 -23.15 1.31 -5.50
CA LYS A 132 -22.21 0.21 -5.68
C LYS A 132 -21.16 0.17 -4.58
N ARG A 133 -20.60 1.31 -4.18
CA ARG A 133 -19.70 1.43 -3.02
C ARG A 133 -20.33 0.81 -1.78
N ASP A 134 -21.55 1.21 -1.44
CA ASP A 134 -22.24 0.72 -0.25
C ASP A 134 -22.47 -0.81 -0.33
N ALA A 135 -22.74 -1.36 -1.53
CA ALA A 135 -22.84 -2.79 -1.76
C ALA A 135 -21.49 -3.52 -1.57
N ILE A 136 -20.38 -2.96 -2.08
CA ILE A 136 -19.02 -3.48 -1.87
C ILE A 136 -18.70 -3.51 -0.37
N LEU A 137 -18.97 -2.42 0.35
CA LEU A 137 -18.67 -2.32 1.78
C LEU A 137 -19.42 -3.36 2.59
N ARG A 138 -20.72 -3.58 2.33
CA ARG A 138 -21.49 -4.66 2.98
C ARG A 138 -20.95 -6.04 2.67
N ALA A 139 -20.38 -6.24 1.48
CA ALA A 139 -19.82 -7.53 1.09
C ALA A 139 -18.49 -7.84 1.77
N VAL A 140 -17.67 -6.84 2.11
CA VAL A 140 -16.28 -7.06 2.56
C VAL A 140 -15.99 -6.60 3.99
N ILE A 141 -16.77 -5.67 4.56
CA ILE A 141 -16.59 -5.14 5.92
C ILE A 141 -17.43 -5.95 6.91
N ILE A 142 -16.97 -6.11 8.16
CA ILE A 142 -17.80 -6.73 9.20
C ILE A 142 -19.11 -5.93 9.39
N PRO A 143 -20.28 -6.58 9.54
CA PRO A 143 -21.57 -5.89 9.55
C PRO A 143 -21.68 -4.75 10.57
N SER A 144 -21.08 -4.92 11.75
CA SER A 144 -21.08 -3.92 12.83
C SER A 144 -20.32 -2.64 12.49
N ARG A 145 -19.45 -2.65 11.49
CA ARG A 145 -18.61 -1.50 11.08
C ARG A 145 -19.09 -0.82 9.81
N VAL A 146 -20.00 -1.44 9.05
CA VAL A 146 -20.48 -0.89 7.76
C VAL A 146 -20.99 0.55 7.91
N PRO A 147 -21.87 0.90 8.87
CA PRO A 147 -22.41 2.26 8.95
C PRO A 147 -21.32 3.33 9.17
N ASP A 148 -20.33 3.03 10.02
CA ASP A 148 -19.22 3.94 10.30
C ASP A 148 -18.32 4.14 9.07
N VAL A 149 -18.06 3.06 8.33
CA VAL A 149 -17.21 3.08 7.13
C VAL A 149 -17.93 3.80 5.99
N GLU A 150 -19.22 3.54 5.76
CA GLU A 150 -20.06 4.26 4.79
C GLU A 150 -20.07 5.76 5.11
N ALA A 151 -20.34 6.16 6.37
CA ALA A 151 -20.36 7.56 6.77
C ALA A 151 -19.00 8.26 6.61
N THR A 152 -17.90 7.54 6.82
CA THR A 152 -16.55 8.06 6.58
C THR A 152 -16.29 8.26 5.09
N LEU A 153 -16.68 7.31 4.25
CA LEU A 153 -16.49 7.39 2.81
C LEU A 153 -17.41 8.41 2.14
N ASP A 154 -18.63 8.60 2.64
CA ASP A 154 -19.54 9.64 2.14
C ASP A 154 -18.94 11.06 2.32
N LYS A 155 -18.12 11.27 3.37
CA LYS A 155 -17.38 12.52 3.57
C LYS A 155 -16.15 12.66 2.68
N ALA A 156 -15.61 11.54 2.19
CA ALA A 156 -14.45 11.48 1.33
C ALA A 156 -14.82 11.66 -0.15
N TYR A 157 -15.89 11.00 -0.60
CA TYR A 157 -16.36 11.00 -1.99
C TYR A 157 -17.25 12.21 -2.28
N THR A 158 -16.64 13.39 -2.18
CA THR A 158 -17.30 14.66 -2.45
C THR A 158 -17.35 14.96 -3.95
N PRO A 159 -18.26 15.85 -4.40
CA PRO A 159 -18.23 16.37 -5.77
C PRO A 159 -16.88 16.95 -6.19
N GLN A 160 -16.18 17.61 -5.26
CA GLN A 160 -14.84 18.14 -5.51
C GLN A 160 -13.81 17.03 -5.73
N PHE A 161 -13.87 15.96 -4.92
CA PHE A 161 -13.02 14.80 -5.11
C PHE A 161 -13.25 14.14 -6.47
N ASN A 162 -14.52 13.94 -6.85
CA ASN A 162 -14.89 13.39 -8.15
C ASN A 162 -14.33 14.24 -9.29
N LYS A 163 -14.50 15.56 -9.25
CA LYS A 163 -13.90 16.48 -10.23
C LYS A 163 -12.38 16.37 -10.30
N ASN A 164 -11.71 16.23 -9.16
CA ASN A 164 -10.25 16.12 -9.15
C ASN A 164 -9.80 14.92 -9.97
N VAL A 165 -10.45 13.76 -9.82
CA VAL A 165 -10.14 12.54 -10.59
C VAL A 165 -10.74 12.52 -12.02
N GLY A 166 -11.34 13.63 -12.46
CA GLY A 166 -11.90 13.80 -13.80
C GLY A 166 -13.37 13.39 -13.94
N LEU A 167 -14.03 12.93 -12.88
CA LEU A 167 -15.44 12.54 -12.92
C LEU A 167 -16.37 13.75 -12.83
N ASN A 168 -17.64 13.54 -13.18
CA ASN A 168 -18.72 14.49 -12.90
C ASN A 168 -18.96 14.57 -11.38
N GLU A 169 -19.69 15.60 -10.92
CA GLU A 169 -19.96 15.82 -9.49
C GLU A 169 -20.62 14.62 -8.79
N ASP A 170 -21.46 13.88 -9.52
CA ASP A 170 -22.14 12.68 -9.05
C ASP A 170 -21.29 11.40 -9.11
N GLY A 171 -20.03 11.49 -9.54
CA GLY A 171 -19.13 10.35 -9.71
C GLY A 171 -19.28 9.63 -11.05
N SER A 172 -20.19 10.08 -11.93
CA SER A 172 -20.34 9.50 -13.26
C SER A 172 -19.19 9.91 -14.18
N THR A 173 -18.88 9.04 -15.15
CA THR A 173 -17.84 9.32 -16.15
C THR A 173 -18.35 10.33 -17.19
N PRO A 174 -17.58 11.39 -17.53
CA PRO A 174 -17.94 12.29 -18.60
C PRO A 174 -18.06 11.59 -19.95
N LYS A 175 -18.97 12.06 -20.81
CA LYS A 175 -19.19 11.48 -22.14
C LYS A 175 -17.89 11.48 -22.97
N GLY A 176 -17.64 10.38 -23.67
CA GLY A 176 -16.44 10.23 -24.51
C GLY A 176 -15.18 9.77 -23.76
N TYR A 177 -15.26 9.57 -22.45
CA TYR A 177 -14.16 9.03 -21.65
C TYR A 177 -14.52 7.68 -21.04
N THR A 178 -13.49 6.89 -20.77
CA THR A 178 -13.55 5.68 -19.95
C THR A 178 -12.82 5.95 -18.64
N PHE A 179 -13.53 5.92 -17.52
CA PHE A 179 -12.90 6.02 -16.21
C PHE A 179 -12.24 4.71 -15.84
N VAL A 180 -10.98 4.82 -15.44
CA VAL A 180 -10.14 3.71 -15.02
C VAL A 180 -9.86 3.90 -13.54
N SER A 181 -10.30 2.95 -12.74
CA SER A 181 -9.85 2.76 -11.37
C SER A 181 -9.74 1.26 -11.15
N ARG A 182 -8.49 0.78 -11.09
CA ARG A 182 -8.17 -0.64 -10.98
C ARG A 182 -7.05 -0.82 -9.97
N THR A 183 -7.21 -1.80 -9.09
CA THR A 183 -6.17 -2.23 -8.16
C THR A 183 -5.77 -3.65 -8.49
N THR A 184 -4.47 -3.88 -8.58
CA THR A 184 -3.87 -5.18 -8.91
C THR A 184 -2.96 -5.60 -7.75
N PRO A 185 -3.34 -6.63 -6.98
CA PRO A 185 -2.46 -7.22 -5.98
C PRO A 185 -1.23 -7.82 -6.64
N VAL A 186 -0.05 -7.47 -6.14
CA VAL A 186 1.24 -8.02 -6.56
C VAL A 186 1.71 -9.09 -5.58
N GLY A 187 1.39 -8.94 -4.30
CA GLY A 187 1.68 -9.93 -3.27
C GLY A 187 0.96 -9.67 -1.96
N THR A 188 0.87 -10.70 -1.13
CA THR A 188 0.30 -10.64 0.21
C THR A 188 1.31 -11.08 1.24
N LYS A 189 1.22 -10.54 2.45
CA LYS A 189 2.02 -10.93 3.60
C LYS A 189 1.17 -10.87 4.86
N VAL A 190 0.96 -12.00 5.51
CA VAL A 190 0.35 -12.06 6.83
C VAL A 190 1.38 -11.62 7.87
N THR A 191 1.05 -10.59 8.64
CA THR A 191 1.90 -10.06 9.72
C THR A 191 1.48 -10.58 11.09
N GLU A 192 0.20 -10.94 11.25
CA GLU A 192 -0.37 -11.49 12.47
C GLU A 192 -1.49 -12.47 12.11
N ASP A 193 -1.61 -13.58 12.82
CA ASP A 193 -2.71 -14.54 12.65
C ASP A 193 -3.08 -15.25 13.94
N SER A 194 -4.36 -15.56 14.05
CA SER A 194 -4.95 -16.43 15.06
C SER A 194 -5.97 -17.36 14.38
N ALA A 195 -6.76 -18.09 15.17
CA ALA A 195 -7.83 -18.92 14.62
C ALA A 195 -8.85 -18.07 13.82
N ASP A 196 -9.37 -16.99 14.42
CA ASP A 196 -10.50 -16.22 13.88
C ASP A 196 -10.10 -14.81 13.42
N SER A 197 -8.81 -14.47 13.37
CA SER A 197 -8.32 -13.16 12.92
C SER A 197 -7.00 -13.26 12.17
N ALA A 198 -6.77 -12.32 11.24
CA ALA A 198 -5.50 -12.18 10.55
C ALA A 198 -5.26 -10.73 10.12
N THR A 199 -4.03 -10.25 10.25
CA THR A 199 -3.58 -8.97 9.67
C THR A 199 -2.79 -9.27 8.41
N VAL A 200 -3.28 -8.78 7.27
CA VAL A 200 -2.68 -9.02 5.95
C VAL A 200 -2.27 -7.70 5.32
N GLU A 201 -1.01 -7.59 4.93
CA GLU A 201 -0.52 -6.54 4.03
C GLU A 201 -0.64 -7.02 2.58
N VAL A 202 -1.21 -6.19 1.71
CA VAL A 202 -1.34 -6.43 0.27
C VAL A 202 -0.59 -5.33 -0.47
N TRP A 203 0.52 -5.69 -1.11
CA TRP A 203 1.26 -4.78 -1.98
C TRP A 203 0.59 -4.76 -3.35
N CYS A 204 0.22 -3.57 -3.82
CA CYS A 204 -0.58 -3.38 -5.01
C CYS A 204 0.07 -2.37 -5.96
N SER A 205 -0.22 -2.54 -7.26
CA SER A 205 -0.20 -1.44 -8.21
C SER A 205 -1.64 -1.01 -8.51
N GLY A 206 -1.83 0.27 -8.86
CA GLY A 206 -3.13 0.80 -9.23
C GLY A 206 -3.07 1.61 -10.52
N LEU A 207 -4.14 1.57 -11.29
CA LEU A 207 -4.38 2.46 -12.44
C LEU A 207 -5.52 3.41 -12.08
N LEU A 208 -5.30 4.71 -12.25
CA LEU A 208 -6.32 5.72 -12.04
C LEU A 208 -6.26 6.81 -13.11
N GLY A 209 -7.42 7.15 -13.69
CA GLY A 209 -7.60 8.31 -14.55
C GLY A 209 -8.69 8.11 -15.60
N LEU A 210 -8.70 8.98 -16.60
CA LEU A 210 -9.61 8.94 -17.73
C LEU A 210 -8.84 8.61 -19.01
N ALA A 211 -9.28 7.54 -19.69
CA ALA A 211 -8.89 7.25 -21.06
C ALA A 211 -9.89 7.91 -22.02
N GLY A 212 -9.40 8.82 -22.85
CA GLY A 212 -10.16 9.52 -23.89
C GLY A 212 -9.35 10.67 -24.46
N GLU A 213 -9.67 11.10 -25.69
CA GLU A 213 -8.98 12.22 -26.32
C GLU A 213 -9.06 13.49 -25.47
N ASN A 214 -7.97 14.25 -25.38
CA ASN A 214 -7.89 15.50 -24.62
C ASN A 214 -8.15 15.37 -23.10
N SER A 215 -8.04 14.16 -22.54
CA SER A 215 -8.14 13.95 -21.09
C SER A 215 -7.14 14.83 -20.34
N THR A 216 -7.64 15.63 -19.40
CA THR A 216 -6.81 16.43 -18.48
C THR A 216 -6.42 15.66 -17.21
N ALA A 217 -6.88 14.41 -17.10
CA ALA A 217 -6.58 13.46 -16.05
C ALA A 217 -6.23 12.10 -16.67
N PRO A 218 -5.11 11.97 -17.40
CA PRO A 218 -4.75 10.73 -18.08
C PRO A 218 -4.58 9.57 -17.09
N VAL A 219 -4.71 8.35 -17.57
CA VAL A 219 -4.49 7.15 -16.75
C VAL A 219 -3.03 7.07 -16.31
N THR A 220 -2.81 6.99 -15.00
CA THR A 220 -1.48 6.87 -14.38
C THR A 220 -1.40 5.63 -13.50
N SER A 221 -0.17 5.13 -13.31
CA SER A 221 0.10 4.04 -12.36
C SER A 221 0.53 4.57 -10.99
N SER A 222 0.12 3.89 -9.94
CA SER A 222 0.58 4.11 -8.56
C SER A 222 0.97 2.80 -7.89
N TRP A 223 1.76 2.90 -6.82
CA TRP A 223 2.18 1.77 -6.00
C TRP A 223 1.87 2.05 -4.54
N PHE A 224 1.31 1.07 -3.84
CA PHE A 224 0.85 1.23 -2.45
C PHE A 224 0.71 -0.12 -1.76
N THR A 225 0.64 -0.07 -0.43
CA THR A 225 0.36 -1.24 0.41
C THR A 225 -0.91 -0.97 1.20
N ILE A 226 -1.88 -1.90 1.14
CA ILE A 226 -3.06 -1.90 1.99
C ILE A 226 -2.82 -2.89 3.14
N THR A 227 -3.05 -2.46 4.37
CA THR A 227 -3.06 -3.35 5.54
C THR A 227 -4.52 -3.59 5.93
N MET A 228 -4.93 -4.85 6.00
CA MET A 228 -6.29 -5.27 6.38
C MET A 228 -6.24 -6.13 7.64
N GLU A 229 -6.96 -5.71 8.67
CA GLU A 229 -7.30 -6.55 9.82
C GLU A 229 -8.59 -7.30 9.47
N LEU A 230 -8.46 -8.60 9.27
CA LEU A 230 -9.54 -9.52 8.94
C LEU A 230 -10.02 -10.24 10.20
N GLN A 231 -11.32 -10.50 10.24
CA GLN A 231 -12.00 -11.30 11.25
C GLN A 231 -12.86 -12.35 10.55
N TRP A 232 -12.87 -13.57 11.09
CA TRP A 232 -13.78 -14.61 10.65
C TRP A 232 -15.20 -14.32 11.14
N SER A 233 -16.17 -14.50 10.26
CA SER A 233 -17.60 -14.35 10.54
C SER A 233 -18.38 -15.53 9.95
N ASP A 234 -19.69 -15.59 10.20
CA ASP A 234 -20.55 -16.66 9.67
C ASP A 234 -20.44 -16.81 8.14
N ASP A 235 -20.19 -15.70 7.43
CA ASP A 235 -20.06 -15.64 5.97
C ASP A 235 -18.60 -15.65 5.47
N GLY A 236 -17.65 -16.01 6.35
CA GLY A 236 -16.21 -16.07 6.08
C GLY A 236 -15.41 -14.86 6.55
N TRP A 237 -14.20 -14.69 6.02
CA TRP A 237 -13.32 -13.55 6.31
C TRP A 237 -13.97 -12.22 5.95
N LYS A 238 -13.85 -11.21 6.83
CA LYS A 238 -14.34 -9.84 6.64
C LYS A 238 -13.36 -8.83 7.22
N ILE A 239 -13.33 -7.63 6.68
CA ILE A 239 -12.47 -6.55 7.14
C ILE A 239 -13.09 -5.89 8.37
N ALA A 240 -12.39 -5.96 9.50
CA ALA A 240 -12.70 -5.18 10.70
C ALA A 240 -12.14 -3.75 10.60
N ARG A 241 -10.94 -3.64 10.04
CA ARG A 241 -10.22 -2.39 9.83
C ARG A 241 -9.29 -2.49 8.64
N HIS A 242 -9.07 -1.39 7.95
CA HIS A 242 -8.01 -1.30 6.95
C HIS A 242 -7.34 0.07 6.96
N SER A 243 -6.12 0.11 6.45
CA SER A 243 -5.35 1.33 6.20
C SER A 243 -4.49 1.16 4.94
N GLN A 244 -3.95 2.25 4.42
CA GLN A 244 -3.08 2.23 3.25
C GLN A 244 -1.90 3.18 3.44
N LYS A 245 -0.77 2.82 2.84
CA LYS A 245 0.41 3.69 2.66
C LYS A 245 0.91 3.65 1.22
N ALA A 246 1.59 4.70 0.78
CA ALA A 246 2.27 4.72 -0.50
C ALA A 246 3.45 3.72 -0.52
N GLY A 247 3.75 3.19 -1.70
CA GLY A 247 4.85 2.27 -1.95
C GLY A 247 4.76 0.91 -1.24
N PRO A 248 5.85 0.12 -1.28
CA PRO A 248 7.11 0.43 -1.98
C PRO A 248 6.89 0.57 -3.50
N THR A 249 7.57 1.53 -4.10
CA THR A 249 7.44 1.86 -5.53
C THR A 249 8.70 1.38 -6.25
N PRO A 250 8.59 0.46 -7.23
CA PRO A 250 9.73 0.10 -8.05
C PRO A 250 10.18 1.28 -8.89
N ILE A 251 11.45 1.26 -9.31
CA ILE A 251 11.96 2.25 -10.26
C ILE A 251 11.14 2.12 -11.56
N PRO A 252 10.52 3.20 -12.07
CA PRO A 252 9.79 3.15 -13.33
C PRO A 252 10.69 2.72 -14.49
N GLY A 253 10.14 1.94 -15.42
CA GLY A 253 10.79 1.68 -16.71
C GLY A 253 10.75 2.92 -17.62
N ASP A 254 11.56 2.92 -18.68
CA ASP A 254 11.58 3.98 -19.71
C ASP A 254 10.60 3.67 -20.85
N ASP A 255 9.40 3.21 -20.49
CA ASP A 255 8.38 2.81 -21.45
C ASP A 255 7.69 4.03 -22.06
N ARG A 256 7.50 4.01 -23.38
CA ARG A 256 6.69 5.03 -24.06
C ARG A 256 5.25 4.96 -23.56
N ALA A 257 4.70 6.09 -23.12
CA ALA A 257 3.30 6.19 -22.75
C ALA A 257 2.37 5.84 -23.92
N SER A 258 1.44 4.92 -23.70
CA SER A 258 0.37 4.56 -24.64
C SER A 258 -0.58 5.73 -24.89
N GLY A 259 -1.19 5.74 -26.08
CA GLY A 259 -2.22 6.71 -26.42
C GLY A 259 -3.53 6.47 -25.65
N ALA A 260 -4.38 7.50 -25.57
CA ALA A 260 -5.65 7.42 -24.87
C ALA A 260 -6.60 6.34 -25.43
N GLU A 261 -6.62 6.16 -26.76
CA GLU A 261 -7.42 5.12 -27.42
C GLU A 261 -6.94 3.72 -27.06
N GLU A 262 -5.63 3.49 -27.05
CA GLU A 262 -5.03 2.21 -26.65
C GLU A 262 -5.37 1.87 -25.20
N MET A 263 -5.34 2.86 -24.30
CA MET A 263 -5.74 2.68 -22.91
C MET A 263 -7.22 2.42 -22.73
N ALA A 264 -8.08 3.11 -23.49
CA ALA A 264 -9.51 2.85 -23.48
C ALA A 264 -9.82 1.41 -23.96
N LYS A 265 -9.19 0.97 -25.05
CA LYS A 265 -9.32 -0.40 -25.55
C LYS A 265 -8.83 -1.43 -24.54
N ALA A 266 -7.66 -1.21 -23.94
CA ALA A 266 -7.13 -2.11 -22.92
C ALA A 266 -8.10 -2.26 -21.73
N VAL A 267 -8.76 -1.18 -21.31
CA VAL A 267 -9.75 -1.23 -20.22
C VAL A 267 -11.01 -2.00 -20.64
N GLN A 268 -11.45 -1.86 -21.88
CA GLN A 268 -12.66 -2.54 -22.38
C GLN A 268 -12.42 -4.02 -22.68
N GLU A 269 -11.25 -4.36 -23.22
CA GLU A 269 -10.90 -5.71 -23.68
C GLU A 269 -10.32 -6.57 -22.55
N TYR A 270 -9.45 -6.00 -21.70
CA TYR A 270 -8.96 -6.68 -20.50
C TYR A 270 -9.91 -6.37 -19.35
N GLY A 271 -10.81 -7.31 -19.08
CA GLY A 271 -11.69 -7.26 -17.90
C GLY A 271 -10.90 -7.10 -16.59
N GLY A 272 -11.55 -6.56 -15.56
CA GLY A 272 -10.94 -6.47 -14.22
C GLY A 272 -10.71 -7.85 -13.61
N PHE A 273 -9.78 -7.95 -12.64
CA PHE A 273 -9.59 -9.18 -11.87
C PHE A 273 -10.88 -9.53 -11.13
N THR A 274 -11.43 -10.70 -11.44
CA THR A 274 -12.58 -11.28 -10.72
C THR A 274 -12.16 -12.29 -9.67
N TYR A 275 -10.89 -12.71 -9.69
CA TYR A 275 -10.26 -13.56 -8.68
C TYR A 275 -8.75 -13.33 -8.66
N ALA A 276 -8.19 -12.97 -7.50
CA ALA A 276 -6.79 -12.53 -7.40
C ALA A 276 -5.81 -13.55 -6.79
N ARG A 277 -6.29 -14.64 -6.17
CA ARG A 277 -5.41 -15.68 -5.58
C ARG A 277 -6.15 -16.94 -5.14
#